data_AF-A0A7C4IHQ0-F1
#
_entry.id   AF-A0A7C4IHQ0-F1
#
_cell.length_a   1.000
_cell.length_b   1.000
_cell.length_c   1.000
_cell.angle_alpha   90.00
_cell.angle_beta   90.00
_cell.angle_gamma   90.00
#
_symmetry.space_group_name_H-M   'P 1'
#
loop_
_entity.id
_entity.type
_entity.pdbx_description
1 polymer ?
#
loop_
_entity_poly.entity_id
_entity_poly.type
_entity_poly.pdbx_seq_one_letter_code
_entity_poly.pdbx_strand_id
1 'polypeptide(L)'
;TRMAIEQIFQSSIKKTDVINLFRKINNRYGIKGITIRNDNGSQFIANDVKAYLRSVEANQEFTHIATPEENAYIEAFHSIVEREVIRRYEFSSYYEAKIIFKNHLKWYNYERKHGQIGRINPYQKWTEYFIDHPEKRHIFETINKSETGSAGEQPVRNSLSNDENMKGILNNIPSINKLSLLNIP
;
A
#
# COMPACT_ATOMS: atom_id res chain seq x y z
N THR A 1 -10.67 -4.25 7.40
CA THR A 1 -9.33 -3.74 7.71
C THR A 1 -9.09 -2.29 7.23
N ARG A 2 -9.67 -1.82 6.11
CA ARG A 2 -9.49 -0.44 5.53
C ARG A 2 -8.06 -0.11 5.10
N MET A 3 -7.17 -1.10 5.06
CA MET A 3 -5.77 -0.94 4.65
C MET A 3 -5.69 -0.55 3.17
N ALA A 4 -4.90 0.47 2.87
CA ALA A 4 -4.56 0.82 1.50
C ALA A 4 -3.23 0.16 1.13
N ILE A 5 -3.29 -0.85 0.25
CA ILE A 5 -2.14 -1.74 0.01
C ILE A 5 -1.05 -1.06 -0.82
N GLU A 6 -1.44 -0.37 -1.89
CA GLU A 6 -0.52 0.29 -2.81
C GLU A 6 -1.24 1.44 -3.52
N GLN A 7 -0.47 2.46 -3.94
CA GLN A 7 -0.99 3.62 -4.67
C GLN A 7 -0.03 3.97 -5.82
N ILE A 8 -0.60 4.23 -7.00
CA ILE A 8 0.15 4.79 -8.12
C ILE A 8 -0.23 6.27 -8.28
N PHE A 9 0.79 7.13 -8.31
CA PHE A 9 0.65 8.55 -8.63
C PHE A 9 1.47 8.85 -9.88
N GLN A 10 0.77 9.11 -10.98
CA GLN A 10 1.28 9.35 -12.34
C GLN A 10 0.41 10.39 -13.05
N SER A 11 1.00 11.20 -13.94
CA SER A 11 0.24 12.14 -14.78
C SER A 11 -0.67 11.43 -15.79
N SER A 12 -0.37 10.17 -16.11
CA SER A 12 -1.21 9.28 -16.90
C SER A 12 -1.01 7.86 -16.41
N ILE A 13 -2.09 7.07 -16.36
CA ILE A 13 -2.06 5.66 -15.97
C ILE A 13 -2.45 4.82 -17.19
N LYS A 14 -1.57 3.92 -17.60
CA LYS A 14 -1.81 2.96 -18.69
C LYS A 14 -2.11 1.59 -18.12
N LYS A 15 -2.71 0.71 -18.94
CA LYS A 15 -2.94 -0.71 -18.60
C LYS A 15 -1.68 -1.43 -18.10
N THR A 16 -0.50 -1.09 -18.63
CA THR A 16 0.78 -1.66 -18.20
C THR A 16 1.11 -1.30 -16.75
N ASP A 17 0.79 -0.09 -16.32
CA ASP A 17 1.00 0.35 -14.94
C ASP A 17 0.08 -0.42 -13.98
N VAL A 18 -1.17 -0.66 -14.38
CA VAL A 18 -2.13 -1.48 -13.63
C VAL A 18 -1.66 -2.93 -13.52
N ILE A 19 -1.16 -3.54 -14.60
CA ILE A 19 -0.60 -4.89 -14.55
C ILE A 19 0.62 -4.94 -13.63
N ASN A 20 1.51 -3.95 -13.72
CA ASN A 20 2.69 -3.86 -12.85
C ASN A 20 2.30 -3.69 -11.38
N LEU A 21 1.23 -2.94 -11.09
CA LEU A 21 0.64 -2.80 -9.76
C LEU A 21 0.22 -4.16 -9.21
N PHE A 22 -0.62 -4.90 -9.95
CA PHE A 22 -1.08 -6.21 -9.51
C PHE A 22 0.07 -7.22 -9.39
N ARG A 23 1.09 -7.15 -10.27
CA ARG A 23 2.30 -7.97 -10.13
C ARG A 23 3.04 -7.68 -8.84
N LYS A 24 3.21 -6.41 -8.49
CA LYS A 24 3.83 -6.01 -7.22
C LYS A 24 3.03 -6.53 -6.01
N ILE A 25 1.70 -6.39 -6.05
CA ILE A 25 0.80 -6.88 -5.00
C ILE A 25 0.88 -8.40 -4.90
N ASN A 26 0.78 -9.13 -6.02
CA ASN A 26 0.88 -10.59 -6.06
C ASN A 26 2.22 -11.09 -5.50
N ASN A 27 3.33 -10.48 -5.91
CA ASN A 27 4.66 -10.86 -5.43
C ASN A 27 4.82 -10.64 -3.92
N ARG A 28 4.13 -9.65 -3.35
CA ARG A 28 4.23 -9.32 -1.93
C ARG A 28 3.27 -10.12 -1.05
N TYR A 29 2.03 -10.31 -1.52
CA TYR A 29 0.93 -10.79 -0.70
C TYR A 29 0.32 -12.10 -1.18
N GLY A 30 0.54 -12.48 -2.45
CA GLY A 30 -0.24 -13.51 -3.13
C GLY A 30 -1.68 -13.06 -3.36
N ILE A 31 -2.18 -13.20 -4.59
CA ILE A 31 -3.59 -12.86 -4.92
C ILE A 31 -4.39 -14.04 -5.48
N LYS A 32 -3.86 -15.26 -5.42
CA LYS A 32 -4.58 -16.47 -5.81
C LYS A 32 -5.85 -16.64 -4.97
N GLY A 33 -6.99 -16.83 -5.64
CA GLY A 33 -8.30 -16.98 -5.01
C GLY A 33 -8.88 -15.67 -4.45
N ILE A 34 -8.17 -14.55 -4.56
CA ILE A 34 -8.65 -13.24 -4.10
C ILE A 34 -9.58 -12.64 -5.15
N THR A 35 -10.69 -12.06 -4.70
CA THR A 35 -11.58 -11.28 -5.56
C THR A 35 -11.16 -9.81 -5.60
N ILE A 36 -10.93 -9.30 -6.80
CA ILE A 36 -10.56 -7.93 -7.10
C ILE A 36 -11.76 -7.25 -7.77
N ARG A 37 -12.38 -6.33 -7.05
CA ARG A 37 -13.46 -5.47 -7.55
C ARG A 37 -12.89 -4.22 -8.19
N ASN A 38 -13.31 -3.92 -9.42
CA ASN A 38 -12.94 -2.70 -10.14
C ASN A 38 -14.18 -1.97 -10.66
N ASP A 39 -14.04 -0.69 -10.95
CA ASP A 39 -15.03 0.03 -11.75
C ASP A 39 -14.93 -0.37 -13.24
N ASN A 40 -15.86 0.13 -14.05
CA ASN A 40 -15.89 -0.10 -15.49
C ASN A 40 -14.90 0.81 -16.26
N GLY A 41 -13.82 1.27 -15.63
CA GLY A 41 -12.77 2.03 -16.28
C GLY A 41 -12.09 1.23 -17.40
N SER A 42 -11.82 1.88 -18.54
CA SER A 42 -11.24 1.22 -19.72
C SER A 42 -9.90 0.52 -19.44
N GLN A 43 -9.12 1.02 -18.49
CA GLN A 43 -7.86 0.41 -18.07
C GLN A 43 -8.05 -0.96 -17.39
N PHE A 44 -9.16 -1.18 -16.68
CA PHE A 44 -9.48 -2.43 -15.99
C PHE A 44 -10.24 -3.43 -16.86
N ILE A 45 -10.94 -2.93 -17.88
CA ILE A 45 -11.65 -3.75 -18.88
C ILE A 45 -10.68 -4.36 -19.90
N ALA A 46 -9.48 -3.78 -20.06
CA ALA A 46 -8.47 -4.21 -21.02
C ALA A 46 -8.18 -5.72 -20.93
N ASN A 47 -8.14 -6.38 -22.09
CA ASN A 47 -7.91 -7.83 -22.20
C ASN A 47 -6.62 -8.28 -21.49
N ASP A 48 -5.57 -7.46 -21.53
CA ASP A 48 -4.29 -7.77 -20.90
C ASP A 48 -4.38 -7.84 -19.35
N VAL A 49 -5.18 -6.96 -18.73
CA VAL A 49 -5.42 -6.98 -17.28
C VAL A 49 -6.21 -8.23 -16.89
N LYS A 50 -7.28 -8.53 -17.65
CA LYS A 50 -8.08 -9.76 -17.46
C LYS A 50 -7.22 -11.01 -17.60
N ALA A 51 -6.37 -11.06 -18.63
CA ALA A 51 -5.47 -12.18 -18.89
C ALA A 51 -4.46 -12.35 -17.74
N TYR A 52 -3.88 -11.25 -17.26
CA TYR A 52 -2.99 -11.28 -16.11
C TYR A 52 -3.67 -11.83 -14.86
N LEU A 53 -4.84 -11.30 -14.47
CA LEU A 53 -5.55 -11.75 -13.27
C LEU A 53 -5.96 -13.23 -13.34
N ARG A 54 -6.41 -13.70 -14.51
CA ARG A 54 -6.68 -15.13 -14.74
C ARG A 54 -5.42 -15.99 -14.59
N SER A 55 -4.27 -15.52 -15.08
CA SER A 55 -3.00 -16.27 -15.03
C SER A 55 -2.49 -16.49 -13.60
N VAL A 56 -2.87 -15.62 -12.66
CA VAL A 56 -2.52 -15.73 -11.24
C VAL A 56 -3.69 -16.23 -10.38
N GLU A 57 -4.72 -16.77 -11.04
CA GLU A 57 -5.91 -17.36 -10.40
C GLU A 57 -6.64 -16.37 -9.46
N ALA A 58 -6.61 -15.07 -9.77
CA ALA A 58 -7.38 -14.05 -9.09
C ALA A 58 -8.75 -13.87 -9.76
N ASN A 59 -9.80 -13.70 -8.95
CA ASN A 59 -11.15 -13.43 -9.45
C ASN A 59 -11.29 -11.93 -9.72
N GLN A 60 -11.83 -11.55 -10.87
CA GLN A 60 -12.14 -10.16 -11.17
C GLN A 60 -13.65 -9.98 -11.23
N GLU A 61 -14.15 -9.00 -10.48
CA GLU A 61 -15.54 -8.56 -10.54
C GLU A 61 -15.59 -7.06 -10.88
N PHE A 62 -16.68 -6.65 -11.51
CA PHE A 62 -16.92 -5.25 -11.86
C PHE A 62 -18.11 -4.74 -11.06
N THR A 63 -18.08 -3.47 -10.67
CA THR A 63 -19.23 -2.86 -10.02
C THR A 63 -20.42 -2.79 -10.97
N HIS A 64 -21.60 -3.01 -10.41
CA HIS A 64 -22.85 -2.82 -11.13
C HIS A 64 -23.03 -1.34 -11.48
N ILE A 65 -23.72 -1.09 -12.59
CA ILE A 65 -24.06 0.26 -13.01
C ILE A 65 -24.99 0.86 -11.96
N ALA A 66 -24.67 2.07 -11.49
CA ALA A 66 -25.46 2.83 -10.52
C ALA A 66 -25.56 2.22 -9.10
N THR A 67 -24.56 1.44 -8.67
CA THR A 67 -24.46 0.92 -7.29
C THR A 67 -23.28 1.54 -6.52
N PRO A 68 -23.41 2.78 -6.02
CA PRO A 68 -22.31 3.50 -5.36
C PRO A 68 -21.80 2.81 -4.08
N GLU A 69 -22.63 1.99 -3.43
CA GLU A 69 -22.27 1.28 -2.21
C GLU A 69 -21.11 0.29 -2.42
N GLU A 70 -20.97 -0.26 -3.63
CA GLU A 70 -19.91 -1.23 -3.97
C GLU A 70 -18.50 -0.60 -3.97
N ASN A 71 -18.42 0.72 -4.17
CA ASN A 71 -17.18 1.49 -4.20
C ASN A 71 -16.94 2.33 -2.94
N ALA A 72 -17.80 2.25 -1.93
CA ALA A 72 -17.74 3.09 -0.73
C ALA A 72 -16.38 3.07 -0.01
N TYR A 73 -15.61 1.98 -0.13
CA TYR A 73 -14.26 1.88 0.44
C TYR A 73 -13.25 2.81 -0.25
N ILE A 74 -13.18 2.76 -1.58
CA ILE A 74 -12.24 3.56 -2.35
C ILE A 74 -12.66 5.04 -2.40
N GLU A 75 -13.97 5.31 -2.45
CA GLU A 75 -14.50 6.66 -2.39
C GLU A 75 -14.18 7.34 -1.05
N ALA A 76 -14.34 6.62 0.07
CA ALA A 76 -13.96 7.13 1.38
C ALA A 76 -12.44 7.42 1.46
N PHE A 77 -11.61 6.57 0.88
CA PHE A 77 -10.16 6.80 0.80
C PHE A 77 -9.84 8.05 -0.03
N HIS A 78 -10.43 8.21 -1.21
CA HIS A 78 -10.21 9.39 -2.05
C HIS A 78 -10.69 10.68 -1.38
N SER A 79 -11.84 10.66 -0.69
CA SER A 79 -12.32 11.82 0.08
C SER A 79 -11.34 12.23 1.20
N ILE A 80 -10.70 11.24 1.84
CA ILE A 80 -9.66 11.47 2.85
C ILE A 80 -8.43 12.12 2.22
N VAL A 81 -7.92 11.57 1.11
CA VAL A 81 -6.76 12.11 0.38
C VAL A 81 -7.05 13.54 -0.11
N GLU A 82 -8.22 13.78 -0.69
CA GLU A 82 -8.66 15.11 -1.12
C GLU A 82 -8.60 16.12 0.02
N ARG A 83 -9.22 15.79 1.16
CA ARG A 83 -9.29 16.68 2.32
C ARG A 83 -7.92 16.88 2.98
N GLU A 84 -7.13 15.84 3.11
CA GLU A 84 -5.92 15.83 3.95
C GLU A 84 -4.65 16.14 3.17
N VAL A 85 -4.64 15.96 1.85
CA VAL A 85 -3.51 16.23 0.97
C VAL A 85 -3.86 17.32 -0.04
N ILE A 86 -4.80 17.06 -0.94
CA ILE A 86 -5.02 17.93 -2.12
C ILE A 86 -5.43 19.35 -1.70
N ARG A 87 -6.30 19.50 -0.70
CA ARG A 87 -6.75 20.81 -0.21
C ARG A 87 -5.80 21.51 0.76
N ARG A 88 -4.75 20.83 1.22
CA ARG A 88 -3.86 21.32 2.29
C ARG A 88 -2.45 21.64 1.83
N TYR A 89 -2.03 21.11 0.69
CA TYR A 89 -0.69 21.26 0.17
C TYR A 89 -0.72 22.00 -1.16
N GLU A 90 0.15 22.99 -1.30
CA GLU A 90 0.58 23.47 -2.61
C GLU A 90 1.84 22.69 -2.99
N PHE A 91 1.86 22.14 -4.20
CA PHE A 91 2.97 21.33 -4.67
C PHE A 91 3.92 22.18 -5.51
N SER A 92 5.17 22.31 -5.08
CA SER A 92 6.21 23.04 -5.81
C SER A 92 6.72 22.25 -7.01
N SER A 93 6.57 20.91 -6.98
CA SER A 93 6.93 20.04 -8.10
C SER A 93 6.16 18.73 -8.09
N TYR A 94 6.15 18.05 -9.24
CA TYR A 94 5.62 16.70 -9.37
C TYR A 94 6.33 15.69 -8.45
N TYR A 95 7.64 15.85 -8.25
CA TYR A 95 8.44 15.00 -7.37
C TYR A 95 8.04 15.15 -5.91
N GLU A 96 7.86 16.40 -5.46
CA GLU A 96 7.38 16.71 -4.12
C GLU A 96 5.99 16.12 -3.87
N ALA A 97 5.06 16.30 -4.82
CA ALA A 97 3.74 15.69 -4.73
C ALA A 97 3.84 14.17 -4.53
N LYS A 98 4.66 13.48 -5.33
CA LYS A 98 4.85 12.03 -5.20
C LYS A 98 5.35 11.61 -3.82
N ILE A 99 6.25 12.38 -3.21
CA ILE A 99 6.72 12.13 -1.84
C ILE A 99 5.59 12.33 -0.83
N ILE A 100 4.83 13.42 -0.94
CA ILE A 100 3.72 13.73 -0.03
C ILE A 100 2.66 12.63 -0.08
N PHE A 101 2.24 12.19 -1.27
CA PHE A 101 1.29 11.09 -1.43
C PHE A 101 1.80 9.78 -0.81
N LYS A 102 3.09 9.44 -1.05
CA LYS A 102 3.71 8.24 -0.45
C LYS A 102 3.72 8.32 1.09
N ASN A 103 4.09 9.48 1.64
CA ASN A 103 4.11 9.69 3.09
C ASN A 103 2.70 9.67 3.68
N HIS A 104 1.72 10.26 2.99
CA HIS A 104 0.32 10.22 3.38
C HIS A 104 -0.21 8.78 3.41
N LEU A 105 0.11 7.94 2.43
CA LEU A 105 -0.29 6.52 2.44
C LEU A 105 0.27 5.78 3.66
N LYS A 106 1.53 6.05 4.02
CA LYS A 106 2.13 5.49 5.24
C LYS A 106 1.39 5.97 6.48
N TRP A 107 1.21 7.27 6.63
CA TRP A 107 0.47 7.85 7.75
C TRP A 107 -0.98 7.32 7.83
N TYR A 108 -1.68 7.21 6.69
CA TYR A 108 -3.02 6.66 6.59
C TYR A 108 -3.10 5.25 7.17
N ASN A 109 -2.14 4.38 6.82
CA ASN A 109 -2.15 2.99 7.27
C ASN A 109 -1.69 2.81 8.73
N TYR A 110 -0.71 3.58 9.18
CA TYR A 110 -0.02 3.32 10.45
C TYR A 110 -0.38 4.29 11.59
N GLU A 111 -1.01 5.43 11.29
CA GLU A 111 -1.25 6.48 12.29
C GLU A 111 -2.70 6.98 12.30
N ARG A 112 -3.32 7.11 11.13
CA ARG A 112 -4.67 7.64 11.01
C ARG A 112 -5.70 6.73 11.67
N LYS A 113 -6.47 7.25 12.62
CA LYS A 113 -7.56 6.52 13.28
C LYS A 113 -8.86 6.61 12.48
N HIS A 114 -9.55 5.49 12.32
CA HIS A 114 -10.80 5.41 11.56
C HIS A 114 -11.97 5.03 12.46
N GLY A 115 -12.99 5.89 12.54
CA GLY A 115 -14.19 5.64 13.35
C GLY A 115 -14.91 4.34 12.97
N GLN A 116 -15.04 4.05 11.67
CA GLN A 116 -15.71 2.86 11.14
C GLN A 116 -15.03 1.52 11.49
N ILE A 117 -13.80 1.53 11.99
CA ILE A 117 -13.07 0.31 12.40
C ILE A 117 -12.71 0.32 13.89
N GLY A 118 -13.45 1.08 14.72
CA GLY A 118 -13.22 1.10 16.16
C GLY A 118 -12.16 2.11 16.63
N ARG A 119 -11.91 3.17 15.85
CA ARG A 119 -10.93 4.24 16.15
C ARG A 119 -9.47 3.77 16.27
N ILE A 120 -9.13 2.67 15.62
CA ILE A 120 -7.75 2.21 15.41
C ILE A 120 -7.28 2.53 13.99
N ASN A 121 -5.98 2.33 13.73
CA ASN A 121 -5.43 2.52 12.38
C ASN A 121 -5.67 1.28 11.48
N PRO A 122 -5.65 1.45 10.15
CA PRO A 122 -5.89 0.34 9.22
C PRO A 122 -4.94 -0.84 9.38
N TYR A 123 -3.66 -0.61 9.70
CA TYR A 123 -2.68 -1.67 9.91
C TYR A 123 -2.97 -2.51 11.15
N GLN A 124 -3.37 -1.89 12.26
CA GLN A 124 -3.83 -2.58 13.46
C GLN A 124 -5.05 -3.44 13.14
N LYS A 125 -6.06 -2.88 12.46
CA LYS A 125 -7.24 -3.65 12.07
C LYS A 125 -6.91 -4.80 11.12
N TRP A 126 -5.96 -4.58 10.21
CA TRP A 126 -5.41 -5.62 9.34
C TRP A 126 -4.77 -6.74 10.14
N THR A 127 -3.93 -6.39 11.12
CA THR A 127 -3.23 -7.36 11.97
C THR A 127 -4.21 -8.18 12.82
N GLU A 128 -5.19 -7.54 13.46
CA GLU A 128 -6.28 -8.22 14.20
C GLU A 128 -6.98 -9.25 13.33
N TYR A 129 -7.35 -8.89 12.09
CA TYR A 129 -8.04 -9.80 11.18
C TYR A 129 -7.27 -11.10 10.93
N PHE A 130 -5.95 -11.04 10.76
CA PHE A 130 -5.11 -12.22 10.52
C PHE A 130 -4.69 -12.95 11.80
N ILE A 131 -4.85 -12.31 12.97
CA ILE A 131 -4.79 -13.02 14.25
C ILE A 131 -6.02 -13.91 14.38
N ASP A 132 -7.20 -13.38 14.05
CA ASP A 132 -8.47 -14.10 14.13
C ASP A 132 -8.65 -15.15 13.03
N HIS A 133 -7.93 -15.01 11.90
CA HIS A 133 -8.00 -15.89 10.73
C HIS A 133 -6.60 -16.41 10.34
N PRO A 134 -5.97 -17.26 11.17
CA PRO A 134 -4.61 -17.73 10.95
C PRO A 134 -4.44 -18.52 9.64
N GLU A 135 -5.50 -19.17 9.15
CA GLU A 135 -5.52 -19.88 7.87
C GLU A 135 -5.34 -18.96 6.66
N LYS A 136 -5.57 -17.65 6.84
CA LYS A 136 -5.39 -16.63 5.80
C LYS A 136 -4.07 -15.88 5.91
N ARG A 137 -3.21 -16.23 6.88
CA ARG A 137 -2.02 -15.46 7.28
C ARG A 137 -0.84 -15.51 6.29
N HIS A 138 -0.90 -16.35 5.26
CA HIS A 138 0.11 -16.50 4.20
C HIS A 138 0.52 -15.19 3.49
N ILE A 139 -0.22 -14.11 3.74
CA ILE A 139 -0.05 -12.76 3.22
C ILE A 139 1.08 -11.96 3.93
N PHE A 140 1.48 -12.31 5.16
CA PHE A 140 2.29 -11.42 6.02
C PHE A 140 3.80 -11.75 6.13
N GLU A 141 4.21 -13.00 5.91
CA GLU A 141 5.59 -13.43 6.16
C GLU A 141 6.64 -12.80 5.22
N THR A 142 6.20 -12.27 4.08
CA THR A 142 7.07 -11.61 3.09
C THR A 142 7.45 -10.17 3.46
N ILE A 143 6.63 -9.48 4.26
CA ILE A 143 6.88 -8.07 4.65
C ILE A 143 8.08 -7.98 5.58
N ASN A 144 8.13 -8.83 6.61
CA ASN A 144 9.20 -8.81 7.61
C ASN A 144 10.55 -9.29 7.04
N LYS A 145 10.57 -10.21 6.07
CA LYS A 145 11.80 -10.63 5.37
C LYS A 145 12.42 -9.52 4.52
N SER A 146 11.59 -8.66 3.90
CA SER A 146 12.09 -7.53 3.10
C SER A 146 12.68 -6.39 3.93
N GLU A 147 12.40 -6.36 5.24
CA GLU A 147 12.94 -5.36 6.18
C GLU A 147 14.07 -5.94 7.07
N THR A 148 14.36 -7.24 7.01
CA THR A 148 15.40 -7.90 7.85
C THR A 148 16.41 -8.80 7.12
N GLY A 149 16.58 -8.65 5.80
CA GLY A 149 17.53 -9.48 5.04
C GLY A 149 18.16 -8.79 3.83
N SER A 150 19.30 -8.13 4.03
CA SER A 150 20.57 -8.34 3.31
C SER A 150 21.57 -7.24 3.67
N ALA A 151 22.26 -7.41 4.79
CA ALA A 151 23.57 -6.82 5.00
C ALA A 151 24.59 -7.89 4.61
N GLY A 152 25.20 -7.76 3.43
CA GLY A 152 26.16 -8.73 2.91
C GLY A 152 26.75 -8.27 1.57
N GLU A 153 27.93 -7.67 1.66
CA GLU A 153 28.98 -7.50 0.65
C GLU A 153 28.67 -6.74 -0.66
N GLN A 154 29.25 -5.54 -0.77
CA GLN A 154 29.63 -4.92 -2.05
C GLN A 154 31.12 -5.12 -2.33
N PRO A 155 31.54 -5.43 -3.56
CA PRO A 155 32.84 -5.02 -4.06
C PRO A 155 32.77 -3.65 -4.77
N VAL A 156 33.92 -2.98 -4.71
CA VAL A 156 34.18 -1.55 -4.86
C VAL A 156 34.32 -1.08 -6.32
N ARG A 157 34.10 0.25 -6.52
CA ARG A 157 34.55 1.21 -7.58
C ARG A 157 33.42 1.68 -8.51
N ASN A 158 33.17 2.97 -8.76
CA ASN A 158 33.99 4.18 -8.64
C ASN A 158 33.14 5.41 -8.28
N SER A 159 33.81 6.34 -7.59
CA SER A 159 33.38 7.66 -7.13
C SER A 159 32.98 8.66 -8.23
N LEU A 160 31.97 9.47 -7.97
CA LEU A 160 31.99 10.92 -8.21
C LEU A 160 31.16 11.63 -7.13
N SER A 161 31.81 12.60 -6.52
CA SER A 161 31.46 13.40 -5.36
C SER A 161 30.27 14.34 -5.59
N ASN A 162 29.37 14.41 -4.60
CA ASN A 162 29.08 15.65 -3.90
C ASN A 162 28.36 15.32 -2.59
N ASP A 163 29.15 15.40 -1.52
CA ASP A 163 28.73 15.30 -0.13
C ASP A 163 27.97 16.57 0.32
N GLU A 164 27.33 16.40 1.48
CA GLU A 164 26.88 17.45 2.41
C GLU A 164 25.47 18.04 2.22
N ASN A 165 24.42 17.22 2.38
CA ASN A 165 23.25 17.67 3.19
C ASN A 165 22.30 16.58 3.74
N MET A 166 22.78 15.35 4.01
CA MET A 166 21.89 14.22 4.38
C MET A 166 22.26 13.49 5.68
N LYS A 167 22.96 14.16 6.61
CA LYS A 167 23.26 13.60 7.94
C LYS A 167 22.27 14.04 9.04
N GLY A 168 21.28 14.88 8.74
CA GLY A 168 20.32 15.40 9.73
C GLY A 168 19.02 14.61 9.92
N ILE A 169 18.65 13.70 9.01
CA ILE A 169 17.26 13.18 8.93
C ILE A 169 17.14 11.69 9.36
N LEU A 170 18.25 10.98 9.57
CA LEU A 170 18.22 9.55 9.93
C LEU A 170 18.10 9.24 11.42
N ASN A 171 18.07 10.25 12.31
CA ASN A 171 18.12 10.03 13.76
C ASN A 171 16.76 9.91 14.47
N ASN A 172 15.64 9.77 13.75
CA ASN A 172 14.30 9.72 14.36
C ASN A 172 13.47 8.49 13.98
N ILE A 173 14.11 7.32 13.90
CA ILE A 173 13.42 6.03 13.85
C ILE A 173 13.42 5.44 15.26
N PRO A 174 12.27 5.35 15.97
CA PRO A 174 12.19 4.56 17.18
C PRO A 174 12.36 3.08 16.82
N SER A 175 13.39 2.46 17.41
CA SER A 175 13.63 1.01 17.34
C SER A 175 12.41 0.24 17.87
N ILE A 176 11.75 -0.55 17.01
CA ILE A 176 10.66 -1.45 17.38
C ILE A 176 11.24 -2.75 17.96
N ASN A 177 12.05 -2.63 19.02
CA ASN A 177 12.51 -3.76 19.83
C ASN A 177 12.05 -3.55 21.28
N LYS A 178 10.72 -3.40 21.47
CA LYS A 178 10.11 -3.47 22.81
C LYS A 178 8.61 -3.81 22.77
N LEU A 179 8.25 -4.89 22.09
CA LEU A 179 7.07 -5.68 22.47
C LEU A 179 7.55 -7.02 23.01
N SER A 180 8.35 -6.93 24.08
CA SER A 180 8.63 -8.07 24.95
C SER A 180 7.38 -8.37 25.76
N LEU A 181 6.84 -9.57 25.53
CA LEU A 181 6.33 -10.48 26.55
C LEU A 181 5.13 -10.02 27.40
N LEU A 182 4.01 -10.73 27.18
CA LEU A 182 3.16 -11.33 28.22
C LEU A 182 3.34 -10.80 29.64
N ASN A 183 2.30 -10.14 30.18
CA ASN A 183 1.76 -10.51 31.50
C ASN A 183 0.36 -9.88 31.68
N ILE A 184 -0.64 -10.75 31.66
CA ILE A 184 -2.02 -10.48 32.05
C ILE A 184 -2.20 -11.20 33.40
N PRO A 185 -2.63 -10.52 34.48
CA PRO A 185 -3.50 -11.14 35.47
C PRO A 185 -4.96 -11.07 35.01
#